data_AF-A0A963N2T2-F1
#
_entry.id   AF-A0A963N2T2-F1
#
_cell.length_a   1.000
_cell.length_b   1.000
_cell.length_c   1.000
_cell.angle_alpha   90.00
_cell.angle_beta   90.00
_cell.angle_gamma   90.00
#
_symmetry.space_group_name_H-M   'P 1'
#
loop_
_entity.id
_entity.type
_entity.pdbx_description
1 polymer ?
#
loop_
_entity_poly.entity_id
_entity_poly.type
_entity_poly.pdbx_seq_one_letter_code
_entity_poly.pdbx_strand_id
1 'polypeptide(L)'
;MPYYEACAREGLNASECAGRLIWFKATAGNDRFHTYVFQQRVGVLIDWFRVLRTDERQDRFRAWGGINDPNCCTPGSVNCPAKSLDETFGLDWCPGDAELLQFVGKEGYVDPACDFRDAPLAEGDVHGPADQRQSACDLKFGTSTGMLGIRKFPNPRFDLDKWVKLNGRAGSWTGYNGKIPAAGGSDEPAKSRLLDGAVEPPFLIGTSCGSCHISFDPLNPPRDPANPKWENIKGLLGNQYTRISEIMVSGMSTNTLEWQMFAHAR
;
A
#
# COMPACT_ATOMS: atom_id res chain seq x y z
N MET A 1 9.64 14.37 10.98
CA MET A 1 8.68 13.62 10.13
C MET A 1 7.27 13.94 10.63
N PRO A 2 6.30 14.18 9.73
CA PRO A 2 4.94 14.63 10.06
C PRO A 2 4.21 13.77 11.11
N TYR A 3 4.53 12.48 11.17
CA TYR A 3 4.01 11.58 12.21
C TYR A 3 4.42 11.96 13.63
N TYR A 4 5.68 12.37 13.85
CA TYR A 4 6.14 12.84 15.17
C TYR A 4 5.52 14.19 15.53
N GLU A 5 5.27 15.06 14.54
CA GLU A 5 4.52 16.31 14.75
C GLU A 5 3.06 16.02 15.14
N ALA A 6 2.43 15.03 14.51
CA ALA A 6 1.09 14.56 14.90
C ALA A 6 1.07 13.97 16.31
N CYS A 7 2.08 13.17 16.69
CA CYS A 7 2.23 12.68 18.06
C CYS A 7 2.35 13.82 19.07
N ALA A 8 3.20 14.81 18.79
CA ALA A 8 3.38 15.97 19.65
C ALA A 8 2.09 16.78 19.81
N ARG A 9 1.37 17.03 18.71
CA ARG A 9 0.07 17.72 18.73
C ARG A 9 -0.98 17.01 19.59
N GLU A 10 -0.96 15.68 19.58
CA GLU A 10 -1.90 14.84 20.33
C GLU A 10 -1.41 14.50 21.73
N GLY A 11 -0.26 15.05 22.16
CA GLY A 11 0.28 14.86 23.50
C GLY A 11 0.77 13.44 23.77
N LEU A 12 1.06 12.67 22.72
CA LEU A 12 1.51 11.29 22.85
C LEU A 12 2.93 11.23 23.43
N ASN A 13 3.13 10.33 24.40
CA ASN A 13 4.46 10.02 24.90
C ASN A 13 5.27 9.21 23.86
N ALA A 14 6.55 8.95 24.15
CA ALA A 14 7.44 8.26 23.22
C ALA A 14 6.93 6.86 22.83
N SER A 15 6.41 6.09 23.80
CA SER A 15 5.88 4.74 23.58
C SER A 15 4.61 4.75 22.74
N GLU A 16 3.68 5.66 23.05
CA GLU A 16 2.46 5.84 22.28
C GLU A 16 2.76 6.27 20.83
N CYS A 17 3.74 7.15 20.63
CA CYS A 17 4.15 7.56 19.28
C CYS A 17 4.83 6.43 18.50
N ALA A 18 5.70 5.66 19.16
CA ALA A 18 6.31 4.46 18.59
C ALA A 18 5.25 3.44 18.17
N GLY A 19 4.31 3.13 19.06
CA GLY A 19 3.17 2.25 18.78
C GLY A 19 2.30 2.75 17.62
N ARG A 20 2.04 4.06 17.54
CA ARG A 20 1.33 4.66 16.40
C ARG A 20 2.09 4.47 15.08
N LEU A 21 3.40 4.66 15.06
CA LEU A 21 4.20 4.45 13.85
C LEU A 21 4.16 2.99 13.40
N ILE A 22 4.31 2.05 14.33
CA ILE A 22 4.14 0.62 14.08
C ILE A 22 2.74 0.35 13.51
N TRP A 23 1.68 0.88 14.14
CA TRP A 23 0.30 0.69 13.71
C TRP A 23 0.01 1.17 12.28
N PHE A 24 0.59 2.31 11.89
CA PHE A 24 0.37 2.92 10.58
C PHE A 24 1.23 2.31 9.46
N LYS A 25 2.34 1.66 9.80
CA LYS A 25 3.39 1.33 8.81
C LYS A 25 3.83 -0.12 8.82
N ALA A 26 3.80 -0.80 9.97
CA ALA A 26 4.33 -2.15 10.07
C ALA A 26 3.48 -3.13 9.26
N THR A 27 4.10 -3.80 8.30
CA THR A 27 3.49 -4.86 7.50
C THR A 27 3.94 -6.25 7.95
N ALA A 28 4.99 -6.33 8.78
CA ALA A 28 5.58 -7.57 9.28
C ALA A 28 5.88 -8.59 8.16
N GLY A 29 6.31 -8.10 6.99
CA GLY A 29 6.72 -8.93 5.84
C GLY A 29 5.58 -9.61 5.09
N ASN A 30 4.34 -9.09 5.21
CA ASN A 30 3.18 -9.66 4.52
C ASN A 30 3.02 -9.20 3.05
N ASP A 31 4.02 -8.54 2.47
CA ASP A 31 3.98 -8.01 1.10
C ASP A 31 3.87 -9.12 0.05
N ARG A 32 4.64 -10.20 0.21
CA ARG A 32 4.52 -11.38 -0.65
C ARG A 32 3.16 -12.07 -0.50
N PHE A 33 2.54 -12.00 0.67
CA PHE A 33 1.23 -12.60 0.88
C PHE A 33 0.18 -11.90 0.02
N HIS A 34 0.11 -10.57 0.10
CA HIS A 34 -0.87 -9.75 -0.59
C HIS A 34 -0.58 -9.56 -2.09
N THR A 35 0.67 -9.74 -2.54
CA THR A 35 1.01 -9.71 -3.97
C THR A 35 0.85 -11.08 -4.63
N TYR A 36 1.17 -12.18 -3.95
CA TYR A 36 1.20 -13.51 -4.59
C TYR A 36 0.34 -14.55 -3.90
N VAL A 37 0.58 -14.81 -2.61
CA VAL A 37 0.05 -16.00 -1.93
C VAL A 37 -1.46 -15.97 -1.86
N PHE A 38 -2.05 -14.82 -1.54
CA PHE A 38 -3.49 -14.65 -1.48
C PHE A 38 -4.13 -15.06 -2.81
N GLN A 39 -3.60 -14.55 -3.92
CA GLN A 39 -4.13 -14.83 -5.25
C GLN A 39 -3.97 -16.31 -5.63
N GLN A 40 -2.81 -16.90 -5.34
CA GLN A 40 -2.49 -18.29 -5.67
C GLN A 40 -3.26 -19.31 -4.82
N ARG A 41 -3.64 -18.97 -3.59
CA ARG A 41 -4.25 -19.90 -2.63
C ARG A 41 -5.75 -19.73 -2.50
N VAL A 42 -6.26 -18.50 -2.60
CA VAL A 42 -7.70 -18.20 -2.49
C VAL A 42 -8.39 -18.23 -3.86
N GLY A 43 -7.64 -18.02 -4.95
CA GLY A 43 -8.19 -18.05 -6.30
C GLY A 43 -8.92 -16.77 -6.71
N VAL A 44 -8.72 -15.67 -5.97
CA VAL A 44 -9.22 -14.34 -6.32
C VAL A 44 -8.07 -13.37 -6.57
N LEU A 45 -8.30 -12.34 -7.38
CA LEU A 45 -7.26 -11.43 -7.82
C LEU A 45 -7.43 -10.04 -7.21
N ILE A 46 -6.31 -9.48 -6.77
CA ILE A 46 -6.22 -8.09 -6.32
C ILE A 46 -5.53 -7.29 -7.43
N ASP A 47 -6.25 -6.32 -7.99
CA ASP A 47 -5.68 -5.33 -8.89
C ASP A 47 -5.21 -4.13 -8.08
N TRP A 48 -3.99 -4.23 -7.54
CA TRP A 48 -3.41 -3.16 -6.74
C TRP A 48 -3.29 -1.84 -7.50
N PHE A 49 -3.03 -1.86 -8.81
CA PHE A 49 -2.99 -0.63 -9.59
C PHE A 49 -4.37 0.02 -9.70
N ARG A 50 -5.43 -0.75 -9.95
CA ARG A 50 -6.80 -0.23 -9.96
C ARG A 50 -7.18 0.47 -8.65
N VAL A 51 -6.68 -0.02 -7.52
CA VAL A 51 -6.93 0.57 -6.19
C VAL A 51 -6.05 1.79 -5.91
N LEU A 52 -4.79 1.77 -6.36
CA LEU A 52 -3.75 2.70 -5.91
C LEU A 52 -3.31 3.72 -6.98
N ARG A 53 -3.79 3.60 -8.22
CA ARG A 53 -3.44 4.50 -9.33
C ARG A 53 -3.65 5.97 -8.95
N THR A 54 -2.68 6.79 -9.35
CA THR A 54 -2.63 8.20 -8.92
C THR A 54 -3.60 9.10 -9.66
N ASP A 55 -3.98 8.73 -10.89
CA ASP A 55 -4.95 9.47 -11.69
C ASP A 55 -6.39 9.36 -11.16
N GLU A 56 -6.67 8.33 -10.34
CA GLU A 56 -7.93 8.18 -9.58
C GLU A 56 -7.76 8.52 -8.09
N ARG A 57 -6.65 9.19 -7.71
CA ARG A 57 -6.40 9.59 -6.32
C ARG A 57 -7.56 10.38 -5.72
N GLN A 58 -8.20 11.25 -6.52
CA GLN A 58 -9.30 12.09 -6.07
C GLN A 58 -10.58 11.28 -5.76
N ASP A 59 -10.77 10.15 -6.43
CA ASP A 59 -11.93 9.28 -6.26
C ASP A 59 -11.67 8.11 -5.31
N ARG A 60 -10.42 7.90 -4.87
CA ARG A 60 -10.01 6.74 -4.06
C ARG A 60 -10.86 6.51 -2.82
N PHE A 61 -11.20 7.58 -2.09
CA PHE A 61 -12.07 7.47 -0.92
C PHE A 61 -13.48 7.00 -1.31
N ARG A 62 -14.05 7.56 -2.37
CA ARG A 62 -15.39 7.19 -2.85
C ARG A 62 -15.43 5.76 -3.39
N ALA A 63 -14.40 5.38 -4.15
CA ALA A 63 -14.32 4.09 -4.82
C ALA A 63 -13.98 2.94 -3.88
N TRP A 64 -13.11 3.16 -2.90
CA TRP A 64 -12.51 2.09 -2.08
C TRP A 64 -12.63 2.30 -0.57
N GLY A 65 -13.09 3.47 -0.13
CA GLY A 65 -12.98 3.89 1.27
C GLY A 65 -11.54 4.16 1.72
N GLY A 66 -10.60 4.21 0.78
CA GLY A 66 -9.19 4.42 1.05
C GLY A 66 -8.92 5.85 1.51
N ILE A 67 -8.18 5.99 2.62
CA ILE A 67 -7.75 7.30 3.11
C ILE A 67 -6.44 7.68 2.44
N ASN A 68 -6.44 8.79 1.72
CA ASN A 68 -5.25 9.31 1.08
C ASN A 68 -4.20 9.74 2.12
N ASP A 69 -2.95 9.32 1.94
CA ASP A 69 -1.82 9.78 2.75
C ASP A 69 -1.56 11.27 2.46
N PRO A 70 -1.69 12.17 3.46
CA PRO A 70 -1.52 13.61 3.25
C PRO A 70 -0.12 14.02 2.78
N ASN A 71 0.87 13.14 2.94
CA ASN A 71 2.24 13.45 2.55
C ASN A 71 2.60 13.01 1.12
N CYS A 72 1.71 12.30 0.45
CA CYS A 72 1.92 11.88 -0.92
C CYS A 72 1.30 12.86 -1.92
N CYS A 73 1.87 12.90 -3.12
CA CYS A 73 1.41 13.77 -4.20
C CYS A 73 1.27 12.99 -5.51
N THR A 74 0.39 13.47 -6.38
CA THR A 74 0.31 13.01 -7.76
C THR A 74 1.54 13.50 -8.53
N PRO A 75 2.33 12.62 -9.18
CA PRO A 75 3.44 13.02 -10.02
C PRO A 75 3.05 14.08 -11.06
N GLY A 76 3.90 15.08 -11.27
CA GLY A 76 3.62 16.20 -12.16
C GLY A 76 2.78 17.33 -11.55
N SER A 77 2.21 17.14 -10.35
CA SER A 77 1.54 18.23 -9.63
C SER A 77 2.55 19.23 -9.04
N VAL A 78 2.06 20.43 -8.69
CA VAL A 78 2.89 21.50 -8.11
C VAL A 78 3.57 21.00 -6.85
N ASN A 79 4.88 21.26 -6.73
CA ASN A 79 5.73 20.82 -5.62
C ASN A 79 5.88 19.30 -5.44
N CYS A 80 5.37 18.48 -6.35
CA CYS A 80 5.67 17.06 -6.36
C CYS A 80 7.09 16.83 -6.90
N PRO A 81 7.95 16.06 -6.20
CA PRO A 81 9.29 15.76 -6.69
C PRO A 81 9.25 15.02 -8.03
N ALA A 82 8.40 14.00 -8.15
CA ALA A 82 8.20 13.28 -9.41
C ALA A 82 7.50 14.16 -10.46
N LYS A 83 7.97 14.11 -11.70
CA LYS A 83 7.48 14.93 -12.82
C LYS A 83 6.54 14.20 -13.75
N SER A 84 6.52 12.87 -13.70
CA SER A 84 5.66 12.06 -14.56
C SER A 84 5.23 10.76 -13.90
N LEU A 85 4.16 10.15 -14.43
CA LEU A 85 3.68 8.84 -13.99
C LEU A 85 4.71 7.72 -14.21
N ASP A 86 5.65 7.89 -15.16
CA ASP A 86 6.66 6.87 -15.43
C ASP A 86 7.67 6.74 -14.30
N GLU A 87 7.95 7.84 -13.58
CA GLU A 87 8.90 7.84 -12.46
C GLU A 87 8.40 7.05 -11.25
N THR A 88 7.09 6.83 -11.12
CA THR A 88 6.47 6.13 -9.98
C THR A 88 5.64 4.91 -10.40
N PHE A 89 5.79 4.48 -11.66
CA PHE A 89 4.98 3.39 -12.24
C PHE A 89 3.47 3.62 -12.07
N GLY A 90 3.01 4.88 -12.17
CA GLY A 90 1.59 5.26 -12.11
C GLY A 90 1.00 5.35 -10.69
N LEU A 91 1.82 5.19 -9.64
CA LEU A 91 1.39 5.38 -8.24
C LEU A 91 1.69 6.80 -7.74
N ASP A 92 1.15 7.15 -6.58
CA ASP A 92 1.49 8.40 -5.90
C ASP A 92 3.00 8.43 -5.55
N TRP A 93 3.60 9.63 -5.60
CA TRP A 93 4.91 9.87 -5.02
C TRP A 93 4.78 10.14 -3.52
N CYS A 94 5.56 9.43 -2.71
CA CYS A 94 5.50 9.48 -1.25
C CYS A 94 6.88 9.67 -0.62
N PRO A 95 6.98 10.21 0.61
CA PRO A 95 8.25 10.27 1.34
C PRO A 95 8.88 8.87 1.47
N GLY A 96 10.12 8.74 1.00
CA GLY A 96 10.84 7.48 0.88
C GLY A 96 11.01 6.99 -0.57
N ASP A 97 10.21 7.49 -1.51
CA ASP A 97 10.28 7.05 -2.93
C ASP A 97 11.61 7.39 -3.59
N ALA A 98 12.26 8.49 -3.20
CA ALA A 98 13.58 8.86 -3.70
C ALA A 98 14.62 7.75 -3.51
N GLU A 99 14.50 6.97 -2.44
CA GLU A 99 15.36 5.82 -2.16
C GLU A 99 14.74 4.54 -2.73
N LEU A 100 13.48 4.25 -2.41
CA LEU A 100 12.80 3.01 -2.81
C LEU A 100 12.84 2.78 -4.33
N LEU A 101 12.63 3.82 -5.15
CA LEU A 101 12.60 3.69 -6.60
C LEU A 101 13.96 3.29 -7.20
N GLN A 102 15.07 3.54 -6.51
CA GLN A 102 16.41 3.14 -6.98
C GLN A 102 16.60 1.62 -6.96
N PHE A 103 15.80 0.92 -6.15
CA PHE A 103 15.88 -0.52 -5.90
C PHE A 103 14.81 -1.34 -6.61
N VAL A 104 13.89 -0.73 -7.37
CA VAL A 104 12.90 -1.48 -8.16
C VAL A 104 13.63 -2.34 -9.21
N GLY A 105 13.38 -3.65 -9.19
CA GLY A 105 14.11 -4.64 -10.00
C GLY A 105 15.52 -4.98 -9.48
N LYS A 106 15.84 -4.63 -8.23
CA LYS A 106 17.15 -4.87 -7.61
C LYS A 106 17.02 -5.38 -6.18
N GLU A 107 18.05 -6.08 -5.74
CA GLU A 107 18.22 -6.48 -4.34
C GLU A 107 18.87 -5.36 -3.51
N GLY A 108 18.87 -5.52 -2.19
CA GLY A 108 19.65 -4.66 -1.27
C GLY A 108 18.93 -3.41 -0.75
N TYR A 109 17.62 -3.30 -0.97
CA TYR A 109 16.80 -2.26 -0.35
C TYR A 109 16.82 -2.41 1.19
N VAL A 110 17.22 -1.34 1.88
CA VAL A 110 17.17 -1.27 3.34
C VAL A 110 15.82 -0.68 3.76
N ASP A 111 15.07 -1.42 4.56
CA ASP A 111 13.75 -0.98 4.97
C ASP A 111 13.82 0.17 5.98
N PRO A 112 12.99 1.23 5.87
CA PRO A 112 13.01 2.37 6.80
C PRO A 112 12.65 1.99 8.25
N ALA A 113 12.11 0.79 8.50
CA ALA A 113 11.97 0.29 9.86
C ALA A 113 13.30 -0.06 10.53
N CYS A 114 14.38 -0.29 9.77
CA CYS A 114 15.70 -0.54 10.34
C CYS A 114 16.26 0.65 11.14
N ASP A 115 15.89 1.86 10.74
CA ASP A 115 16.27 3.10 11.44
C ASP A 115 15.25 3.52 12.52
N PHE A 116 14.18 2.74 12.69
CA PHE A 116 13.16 3.03 13.69
C PHE A 116 13.73 2.84 15.10
N ARG A 117 13.61 3.88 15.91
CA ARG A 117 13.96 3.85 17.33
C ARG A 117 12.70 3.79 18.14
N ASP A 118 12.54 2.67 18.84
CA ASP A 118 11.44 2.48 19.77
C ASP A 118 11.67 3.30 21.05
N ALA A 119 10.62 3.42 21.87
CA ALA A 119 10.69 4.08 23.16
C ALA A 119 11.64 3.33 24.12
N PRO A 120 12.30 4.05 25.05
CA PRO A 120 13.11 3.39 26.08
C PRO A 120 12.25 2.48 26.95
N LEU A 121 12.86 1.44 27.51
CA LEU A 121 12.21 0.59 28.50
C LEU A 121 11.84 1.41 29.76
N ALA A 122 10.79 0.97 30.45
CA ALA A 122 10.42 1.56 31.72
C ALA A 122 11.48 1.26 32.79
N GLU A 123 11.63 2.15 33.77
CA GLU A 123 12.46 1.86 34.94
C GLU A 123 11.88 0.68 35.72
N GLY A 124 12.71 -0.31 36.03
CA GLY A 124 12.26 -1.52 36.70
C GLY A 124 11.38 -2.43 35.83
N ASP A 125 11.55 -2.38 34.50
CA ASP A 125 10.84 -3.26 33.57
C ASP A 125 10.90 -4.73 34.03
N VAL A 126 9.77 -5.43 33.95
CA VAL A 126 9.61 -6.81 34.42
C VAL A 126 10.53 -7.80 33.69
N HIS A 127 11.02 -7.42 32.51
CA HIS A 127 11.97 -8.20 31.70
C HIS A 127 13.43 -7.79 31.91
N GLY A 128 13.68 -6.85 32.84
CA GLY A 128 15.01 -6.34 33.18
C GLY A 128 15.46 -5.16 32.31
N PRO A 129 16.67 -4.63 32.56
CA PRO A 129 17.15 -3.40 31.93
C PRO A 129 17.65 -3.58 30.49
N ALA A 130 17.76 -4.82 30.01
CA ALA A 130 18.22 -5.13 28.67
C ALA A 130 17.06 -5.08 27.69
N ASP A 131 17.24 -4.38 26.56
CA ASP A 131 16.28 -4.39 25.47
C ASP A 131 16.32 -5.73 24.75
N GLN A 132 15.25 -6.52 24.93
CA GLN A 132 15.09 -7.85 24.33
C GLN A 132 14.16 -7.84 23.10
N ARG A 133 13.74 -6.66 22.63
CA ARG A 133 12.88 -6.55 21.45
C ARG A 133 13.62 -7.06 20.21
N GLN A 134 12.86 -7.66 19.29
CA GLN A 134 13.36 -8.04 17.97
C GLN A 134 13.82 -6.82 17.18
N SER A 135 14.62 -7.06 16.14
CA SER A 135 15.09 -5.99 15.26
C SER A 135 13.90 -5.23 14.66
N ALA A 136 13.94 -3.89 14.74
CA ALA A 136 12.91 -3.06 14.14
C ALA A 136 12.80 -3.26 12.62
N CYS A 137 13.87 -3.70 11.95
CA CYS A 137 13.84 -4.10 10.54
C CYS A 137 12.72 -5.09 10.20
N ASP A 138 12.35 -5.97 11.14
CA ASP A 138 11.32 -7.00 10.93
C ASP A 138 9.90 -6.42 10.88
N LEU A 139 9.70 -5.17 11.31
CA LEU A 139 8.43 -4.47 11.19
C LEU A 139 8.06 -4.20 9.72
N LYS A 140 9.06 -4.10 8.82
CA LYS A 140 8.89 -3.86 7.39
C LYS A 140 7.94 -2.69 7.11
N PHE A 141 8.42 -1.47 7.28
CA PHE A 141 7.62 -0.26 7.10
C PHE A 141 7.37 0.08 5.63
N GLY A 142 8.33 -0.20 4.73
CA GLY A 142 8.24 0.18 3.32
C GLY A 142 7.91 1.66 3.10
N THR A 143 7.45 1.99 1.90
CA THR A 143 6.97 3.35 1.56
C THR A 143 5.46 3.35 1.39
N SER A 144 4.80 4.49 1.63
CA SER A 144 3.34 4.61 1.41
C SER A 144 3.03 4.42 -0.07
N THR A 145 1.89 3.80 -0.39
CA THR A 145 1.38 3.77 -1.77
C THR A 145 0.58 5.03 -2.13
N GLY A 146 0.40 5.93 -1.17
CA GLY A 146 -0.53 7.05 -1.27
C GLY A 146 -1.88 6.78 -0.59
N MET A 147 -2.14 5.53 -0.20
CA MET A 147 -3.25 5.12 0.65
C MET A 147 -2.72 4.70 2.02
N LEU A 148 -3.22 5.34 3.09
CA LEU A 148 -2.78 5.03 4.44
C LEU A 148 -3.01 3.56 4.79
N GLY A 149 -2.01 2.98 5.42
CA GLY A 149 -2.01 1.59 5.84
C GLY A 149 -1.62 0.58 4.76
N ILE A 150 -1.53 0.98 3.48
CA ILE A 150 -0.98 0.16 2.40
C ILE A 150 0.42 0.66 2.02
N ARG A 151 1.37 -0.27 1.97
CA ARG A 151 2.79 0.00 1.80
C ARG A 151 3.33 -0.71 0.56
N LYS A 152 4.32 -0.11 -0.10
CA LYS A 152 5.04 -0.68 -1.24
C LYS A 152 6.49 -0.96 -0.88
N PHE A 153 7.01 -2.04 -1.47
CA PHE A 153 8.39 -2.49 -1.40
C PHE A 153 8.88 -2.72 -2.82
N PRO A 154 10.16 -2.44 -3.15
CA PRO A 154 10.67 -2.75 -4.47
C PRO A 154 10.61 -4.27 -4.72
N ASN A 155 10.21 -4.67 -5.91
CA ASN A 155 10.24 -6.08 -6.30
C ASN A 155 11.57 -6.41 -7.01
N PRO A 156 12.47 -7.22 -6.43
CA PRO A 156 13.74 -7.57 -7.08
C PRO A 156 13.58 -8.39 -8.36
N ARG A 157 12.41 -9.02 -8.55
CA ARG A 157 12.09 -9.81 -9.76
C ARG A 157 11.53 -8.96 -10.91
N PHE A 158 11.29 -7.66 -10.67
CA PHE A 158 10.79 -6.76 -11.69
C PHE A 158 11.79 -6.56 -12.84
N ASP A 159 11.28 -6.56 -14.06
CA ASP A 159 12.04 -6.37 -15.30
C ASP A 159 11.42 -5.22 -16.09
N LEU A 160 12.13 -4.08 -16.13
CA LEU A 160 11.64 -2.85 -16.74
C LEU A 160 11.40 -3.01 -18.25
N ASP A 161 12.27 -3.72 -18.96
CA ASP A 161 12.16 -3.88 -20.41
C ASP A 161 10.94 -4.73 -20.77
N LYS A 162 10.70 -5.82 -20.04
CA LYS A 162 9.47 -6.61 -20.19
C LYS A 162 8.23 -5.79 -19.86
N TRP A 163 8.30 -4.99 -18.79
CA TRP A 163 7.19 -4.15 -18.38
C TRP A 163 6.83 -3.10 -19.44
N VAL A 164 7.82 -2.38 -19.96
CA VAL A 164 7.62 -1.37 -21.02
C VAL A 164 7.17 -2.03 -22.31
N LYS A 165 7.72 -3.19 -22.68
CA LYS A 165 7.25 -3.95 -23.85
C LYS A 165 5.77 -4.32 -23.74
N LEU A 166 5.30 -4.68 -22.55
CA LEU A 166 3.90 -5.03 -22.31
C LEU A 166 2.98 -3.80 -22.26
N ASN A 167 3.40 -2.73 -21.58
CA ASN A 167 2.54 -1.61 -21.22
C ASN A 167 2.74 -0.34 -22.07
N GLY A 168 3.77 -0.32 -22.91
CA GLY A 168 4.20 0.82 -23.74
C GLY A 168 5.06 1.84 -23.01
N ARG A 169 4.91 1.99 -21.68
CA ARG A 169 5.68 2.90 -20.82
C ARG A 169 5.63 2.44 -19.35
N ALA A 170 6.53 2.93 -18.51
CA ALA A 170 6.66 2.48 -17.12
C ALA A 170 5.43 2.78 -16.27
N GLY A 171 4.80 3.95 -16.47
CA GLY A 171 3.63 4.41 -15.73
C GLY A 171 2.29 3.86 -16.22
N SER A 172 2.30 2.97 -17.21
CA SER A 172 1.11 2.33 -17.75
C SER A 172 0.99 0.89 -17.25
N TRP A 173 -0.25 0.46 -17.02
CA TRP A 173 -0.61 -0.90 -16.61
C TRP A 173 -1.60 -1.54 -17.59
N THR A 174 -1.89 -0.88 -18.71
CA THR A 174 -2.93 -1.31 -19.66
C THR A 174 -2.70 -2.74 -20.17
N GLY A 175 -1.45 -3.11 -20.43
CA GLY A 175 -1.11 -4.47 -20.85
C GLY A 175 -1.22 -5.47 -19.71
N TYR A 176 -0.75 -5.09 -18.51
CA TYR A 176 -0.78 -5.91 -17.30
C TYR A 176 -2.21 -6.17 -16.77
N ASN A 177 -3.11 -5.20 -16.91
CA ASN A 177 -4.53 -5.35 -16.55
C ASN A 177 -5.37 -5.99 -17.66
N GLY A 178 -4.75 -6.30 -18.80
CA GLY A 178 -5.39 -6.97 -19.92
C GLY A 178 -5.74 -8.44 -19.61
N LYS A 179 -6.49 -9.05 -20.53
CA LYS A 179 -6.79 -10.48 -20.47
C LYS A 179 -5.75 -11.29 -21.25
N ILE A 180 -5.54 -12.54 -20.83
CA ILE A 180 -4.79 -13.55 -21.55
C ILE A 180 -5.80 -14.50 -22.19
N PRO A 181 -5.70 -14.76 -23.51
CA PRO A 181 -6.50 -15.79 -24.17
C PRO A 181 -6.30 -17.15 -23.52
N ALA A 182 -7.31 -18.01 -23.58
CA ALA A 182 -7.16 -19.40 -23.17
C ALA A 182 -6.05 -20.08 -23.98
N ALA A 183 -5.23 -20.90 -23.31
CA ALA A 183 -4.23 -21.69 -23.99
C ALA A 183 -4.92 -22.70 -24.92
N GLY A 184 -4.61 -22.66 -26.22
CA GLY A 184 -5.08 -23.66 -27.18
C GLY A 184 -6.46 -23.43 -27.80
N GLY A 185 -7.03 -22.23 -27.70
CA GLY A 185 -8.29 -21.90 -28.40
C GLY A 185 -9.53 -22.62 -27.84
N SER A 186 -9.49 -23.04 -26.57
CA SER A 186 -10.67 -23.56 -25.88
C SER A 186 -11.69 -22.45 -25.60
N ASP A 187 -12.94 -22.84 -25.35
CA ASP A 187 -14.01 -21.95 -24.86
C ASP A 187 -13.80 -21.53 -23.39
N GLU A 188 -12.59 -21.68 -22.83
CA GLU A 188 -12.32 -21.18 -21.49
C GLU A 188 -12.43 -19.65 -21.45
N PRO A 189 -13.03 -19.09 -20.38
CA PRO A 189 -13.09 -17.66 -20.21
C PRO A 189 -11.67 -17.08 -20.13
N ALA A 190 -11.46 -15.98 -20.86
CA ALA A 190 -10.18 -15.27 -20.86
C ALA A 190 -9.77 -14.87 -19.44
N LYS A 191 -8.55 -15.24 -19.06
CA LYS A 191 -8.00 -15.07 -17.70
C LYS A 191 -7.42 -13.67 -17.55
N SER A 192 -7.45 -13.10 -16.35
CA SER A 192 -6.76 -11.82 -16.10
C SER A 192 -5.25 -12.03 -16.17
N ARG A 193 -4.48 -11.09 -16.74
CA ARG A 193 -3.01 -11.16 -16.73
C ARG A 193 -2.42 -10.89 -15.33
N LEU A 194 -3.21 -10.43 -14.36
CA LEU A 194 -2.76 -10.28 -12.97
C LEU A 194 -2.23 -11.59 -12.33
N LEU A 195 -2.62 -12.76 -12.86
CA LEU A 195 -2.12 -14.07 -12.42
C LEU A 195 -0.93 -14.59 -13.25
N ASP A 196 -0.44 -13.82 -14.22
CA ASP A 196 0.67 -14.17 -15.09
C ASP A 196 2.00 -13.90 -14.41
N GLY A 197 2.56 -14.94 -13.77
CA GLY A 197 3.88 -14.84 -13.13
C GLY A 197 5.05 -14.65 -14.09
N ALA A 198 4.85 -14.57 -15.41
CA ALA A 198 5.91 -14.25 -16.36
C ALA A 198 6.26 -12.75 -16.39
N VAL A 199 5.36 -11.89 -15.89
CA VAL A 199 5.57 -10.45 -15.75
C VAL A 199 5.34 -10.07 -14.31
N GLU A 200 6.36 -9.54 -13.67
CA GLU A 200 6.32 -9.16 -12.26
C GLU A 200 5.95 -7.68 -12.12
N PRO A 201 5.13 -7.27 -11.14
CA PRO A 201 4.84 -5.87 -10.87
C PRO A 201 6.07 -5.17 -10.26
N PRO A 202 6.19 -3.83 -10.40
CA PRO A 202 7.34 -3.07 -9.88
C PRO A 202 7.44 -3.10 -8.35
N PHE A 203 6.32 -3.32 -7.67
CA PHE A 203 6.23 -3.29 -6.22
C PHE A 203 5.54 -4.53 -5.67
N LEU A 204 6.05 -5.02 -4.54
CA LEU A 204 5.30 -5.86 -3.62
C LEU A 204 4.48 -4.94 -2.70
N ILE A 205 3.27 -5.36 -2.33
CA ILE A 205 2.32 -4.53 -1.59
C ILE A 205 2.05 -5.17 -0.24
N GLY A 206 2.40 -4.48 0.84
CA GLY A 206 2.11 -4.90 2.20
C GLY A 206 0.96 -4.11 2.82
N THR A 207 0.32 -4.73 3.80
CA THR A 207 -0.83 -4.18 4.51
C THR A 207 -0.49 -4.06 5.99
N SER A 208 -0.68 -2.89 6.58
CA SER A 208 -0.55 -2.68 8.03
C SER A 208 -1.91 -2.66 8.72
N CYS A 209 -1.94 -2.68 10.05
CA CYS A 209 -3.17 -2.53 10.84
C CYS A 209 -3.97 -1.28 10.41
N GLY A 210 -3.26 -0.22 10.04
CA GLY A 210 -3.82 1.04 9.60
C GLY A 210 -4.72 0.95 8.37
N SER A 211 -4.60 -0.08 7.51
CA SER A 211 -5.44 -0.18 6.30
C SER A 211 -6.92 -0.30 6.62
N CYS A 212 -7.23 -0.91 7.77
CA CYS A 212 -8.60 -1.13 8.25
C CYS A 212 -8.94 -0.25 9.46
N HIS A 213 -7.93 0.28 10.17
CA HIS A 213 -8.12 1.02 11.42
C HIS A 213 -7.71 2.50 11.36
N ILE A 214 -7.58 3.07 10.16
CA ILE A 214 -7.43 4.52 9.96
C ILE A 214 -8.68 5.05 9.27
N SER A 215 -9.34 6.02 9.89
CA SER A 215 -10.52 6.69 9.34
C SER A 215 -10.45 8.20 9.55
N PHE A 216 -11.42 8.92 9.01
CA PHE A 216 -11.58 10.33 9.31
C PHE A 216 -12.07 10.55 10.75
N ASP A 217 -11.59 11.62 11.37
CA ASP A 217 -12.06 12.07 12.67
C ASP A 217 -13.54 12.51 12.55
N PRO A 218 -14.49 11.84 13.24
CA PRO A 218 -15.90 12.23 13.18
C PRO A 218 -16.17 13.61 13.80
N LEU A 219 -15.28 14.10 14.67
CA LEU A 219 -15.37 15.43 15.27
C LEU A 219 -14.68 16.51 14.42
N ASN A 220 -13.86 16.10 13.45
CA ASN A 220 -13.14 17.00 12.55
C ASN A 220 -12.98 16.39 11.14
N PRO A 221 -14.08 16.07 10.44
CA PRO A 221 -13.99 15.43 9.13
C PRO A 221 -13.38 16.39 8.10
N PRO A 222 -12.67 15.88 7.09
CA PRO A 222 -12.13 16.74 6.05
C PRO A 222 -13.28 17.33 5.21
N ARG A 223 -13.14 18.59 4.80
CA ARG A 223 -14.06 19.18 3.80
C ARG A 223 -13.92 18.52 2.43
N ASP A 224 -12.70 18.07 2.14
CA ASP A 224 -12.33 17.36 0.92
C ASP A 224 -11.67 16.02 1.31
N PRO A 225 -12.42 14.90 1.20
CA PRO A 225 -11.89 13.56 1.49
C PRO A 225 -10.70 13.15 0.62
N ALA A 226 -10.52 13.75 -0.56
CA ALA A 226 -9.40 13.45 -1.44
C ALA A 226 -8.08 14.08 -0.96
N ASN A 227 -8.17 15.21 -0.27
CA ASN A 227 -7.02 15.97 0.21
C ASN A 227 -7.12 16.20 1.74
N PRO A 228 -7.17 15.12 2.56
CA PRO A 228 -7.29 15.26 3.99
C PRO A 228 -5.97 15.77 4.59
N LYS A 229 -6.08 16.44 5.75
CA LYS A 229 -4.92 16.77 6.58
C LYS A 229 -4.78 15.76 7.70
N TRP A 230 -3.59 15.69 8.30
CA TRP A 230 -3.34 14.83 9.47
C TRP A 230 -4.29 15.09 10.66
N GLU A 231 -4.77 16.33 10.82
CA GLU A 231 -5.76 16.70 11.85
C GLU A 231 -7.17 16.14 11.59
N ASN A 232 -7.44 15.66 10.37
CA ASN A 232 -8.71 15.04 10.00
C ASN A 232 -8.69 13.51 10.16
N ILE A 233 -7.59 12.92 10.63
CA ILE A 233 -7.35 11.47 10.55
C ILE A 233 -7.14 10.89 11.95
N LYS A 234 -7.85 9.81 12.26
CA LYS A 234 -7.67 9.02 13.48
C LYS A 234 -7.26 7.61 13.13
N GLY A 235 -6.17 7.17 13.75
CA GLY A 235 -5.58 5.86 13.47
C GLY A 235 -6.04 4.72 14.36
N LEU A 236 -7.02 4.94 15.23
CA LEU A 236 -7.58 3.90 16.10
C LEU A 236 -9.07 3.65 15.82
N LEU A 237 -9.61 4.28 14.78
CA LEU A 237 -11.00 4.11 14.36
C LEU A 237 -11.06 3.12 13.22
N GLY A 238 -11.86 2.06 13.37
CA GLY A 238 -12.20 1.18 12.26
C GLY A 238 -12.75 2.01 11.09
N ASN A 239 -12.17 1.84 9.91
CA ASN A 239 -12.59 2.54 8.71
C ASN A 239 -13.91 1.95 8.20
N GLN A 240 -15.00 2.53 8.65
CA GLN A 240 -16.37 2.17 8.27
C GLN A 240 -16.67 2.38 6.78
N TYR A 241 -15.80 3.08 6.05
CA TYR A 241 -15.97 3.33 4.62
C TYR A 241 -15.17 2.34 3.78
N THR A 242 -14.25 1.57 4.37
CA THR A 242 -13.39 0.65 3.63
C THR A 242 -14.22 -0.40 2.89
N ARG A 243 -13.95 -0.55 1.60
CA ARG A 243 -14.53 -1.59 0.76
C ARG A 243 -13.55 -2.75 0.65
N ILE A 244 -13.06 -3.24 1.79
CA ILE A 244 -11.95 -4.21 1.83
C ILE A 244 -12.24 -5.48 1.03
N SER A 245 -13.48 -5.97 1.10
CA SER A 245 -13.97 -7.10 0.30
C SER A 245 -13.83 -6.83 -1.20
N GLU A 246 -14.26 -5.66 -1.67
CA GLU A 246 -14.14 -5.25 -3.08
C GLU A 246 -12.67 -5.02 -3.49
N ILE A 247 -11.83 -4.51 -2.59
CA ILE A 247 -10.38 -4.37 -2.81
C ILE A 247 -9.75 -5.76 -3.03
N MET A 248 -10.05 -6.71 -2.15
CA MET A 248 -9.50 -8.07 -2.20
C MET A 248 -9.90 -8.86 -3.46
N VAL A 249 -10.97 -8.44 -4.15
CA VAL A 249 -11.38 -9.04 -5.43
C VAL A 249 -11.40 -8.03 -6.59
N SER A 250 -10.65 -6.93 -6.46
CA SER A 250 -10.64 -5.82 -7.44
C SER A 250 -10.18 -6.24 -8.85
N GLY A 251 -9.42 -7.33 -8.96
CA GLY A 251 -8.99 -7.92 -10.22
C GLY A 251 -9.95 -8.95 -10.82
N MET A 252 -11.03 -9.29 -10.11
CA MET A 252 -12.04 -10.23 -10.57
C MET A 252 -13.11 -9.53 -11.40
N SER A 253 -13.67 -10.24 -12.39
CA SER A 253 -14.81 -9.74 -13.14
C SER A 253 -16.09 -9.85 -12.31
N THR A 254 -16.94 -8.82 -12.34
CA THR A 254 -18.12 -8.73 -11.47
C THR A 254 -19.17 -9.81 -11.76
N ASN A 255 -19.11 -10.48 -12.91
CA ASN A 255 -20.00 -11.58 -13.27
C ASN A 255 -19.46 -12.98 -12.87
N THR A 256 -18.33 -13.05 -12.16
CA THR A 256 -17.78 -14.32 -11.65
C THR A 256 -18.41 -14.71 -10.32
N LEU A 257 -18.52 -16.01 -10.05
CA LEU A 257 -19.05 -16.52 -8.79
C LEU A 257 -18.19 -16.02 -7.62
N GLU A 258 -16.87 -16.04 -7.79
CA GLU A 258 -15.90 -15.60 -6.81
C GLU A 258 -16.12 -14.13 -6.44
N TRP A 259 -16.27 -13.24 -7.42
CA TRP A 259 -16.57 -11.84 -7.14
C TRP A 259 -17.90 -11.70 -6.38
N GLN A 260 -18.95 -12.40 -6.80
CA GLN A 260 -20.26 -12.34 -6.14
C GLN A 260 -20.22 -12.85 -4.69
N MET A 261 -19.42 -13.88 -4.41
CA MET A 261 -19.26 -14.43 -3.06
C MET A 261 -18.44 -13.52 -2.15
N PHE A 262 -17.31 -13.01 -2.63
CA PHE A 262 -16.35 -12.29 -1.79
C PHE A 262 -16.62 -10.78 -1.71
N ALA A 263 -17.12 -10.12 -2.76
CA ALA A 263 -17.26 -8.66 -2.79
C ALA A 263 -18.37 -8.11 -1.87
N HIS A 264 -19.33 -8.93 -1.46
CA HIS A 264 -20.51 -8.49 -0.69
C HIS A 264 -20.47 -8.85 0.79
N ALA A 265 -19.39 -9.48 1.27
CA ALA A 265 -19.17 -9.69 2.69
C ALA A 265 -18.97 -8.32 3.37
N ARG A 266 -19.97 -7.91 4.17
CA ARG A 266 -19.93 -6.70 5.00
C ARG A 266 -19.24 -6.98 6.32
#